data_AF-B9CMI1-F1
#
_entry.id   AF-B9CMI1-F1
#
_cell.length_a   1.000
_cell.length_b   1.000
_cell.length_c   1.000
_cell.angle_alpha   90.00
_cell.angle_beta   90.00
_cell.angle_gamma   90.00
#
_symmetry.space_group_name_H-M   'P 1'
#
loop_
_entity.id
_entity.type
_entity.pdbx_description
1 polymer ?
#
loop_
_entity_poly.entity_id
_entity_poly.type
_entity_poly.pdbx_seq_one_letter_code
_entity_poly.pdbx_strand_id
1 'polypeptide(L)' 'MENAIDEFEHEAELIKMVEDYQAGRLETITLDELKENLGLTD' A
#
# COMPACT_ATOMS: atom_id res chain seq x y z
N MET A 1 -7.99 -4.60 -23.74
CA MET A 1 -9.08 -3.92 -23.00
C MET A 1 -8.86 -4.12 -21.52
N GLU A 2 -8.49 -5.33 -21.06
CA GLU A 2 -8.00 -5.59 -19.69
C GLU A 2 -6.83 -4.69 -19.29
N ASN A 3 -5.75 -4.60 -20.08
CA ASN A 3 -4.57 -3.78 -19.71
C ASN A 3 -4.86 -2.30 -19.42
N ALA A 4 -5.88 -1.72 -20.07
CA ALA A 4 -6.24 -0.32 -19.83
C ALA A 4 -7.03 -0.16 -18.53
N ILE A 5 -7.86 -1.15 -18.18
CA ILE A 5 -8.57 -1.18 -16.89
C ILE A 5 -7.56 -1.39 -15.76
N ASP A 6 -6.61 -2.31 -15.94
CA ASP A 6 -5.53 -2.56 -14.97
C ASP A 6 -4.67 -1.31 -14.73
N GLU A 7 -4.38 -0.54 -15.78
CA GLU A 7 -3.63 0.73 -15.68
C GLU A 7 -4.41 1.80 -14.91
N PHE A 8 -5.71 1.97 -15.21
CA PHE A 8 -6.55 2.93 -14.48
C PHE A 8 -6.75 2.55 -13.00
N GLU A 9 -6.88 1.26 -12.69
CA GLU A 9 -6.97 0.79 -11.30
C GLU A 9 -5.66 1.07 -10.56
N HIS A 10 -4.51 0.80 -11.20
CA HIS A 10 -3.20 1.10 -10.62
C HIS A 10 -3.01 2.61 -10.36
N GLU A 11 -3.38 3.47 -11.31
CA GLU A 11 -3.33 4.93 -11.13
C GLU A 11 -4.22 5.40 -9.98
N ALA A 12 -5.44 4.84 -9.86
CA ALA A 12 -6.36 5.17 -8.78
C ALA A 12 -5.84 4.75 -7.40
N GLU A 13 -5.19 3.58 -7.30
CA GLU A 13 -4.54 3.13 -6.07
C GLU A 13 -3.40 4.07 -5.63
N LEU A 14 -2.59 4.54 -6.57
CA LEU A 14 -1.51 5.49 -6.29
C LEU A 14 -2.05 6.83 -5.78
N ILE A 15 -3.09 7.36 -6.42
CA ILE A 15 -3.73 8.62 -6.00
C ILE A 15 -4.28 8.47 -4.58
N LYS A 16 -4.99 7.39 -4.31
CA LYS A 16 -5.55 7.10 -2.97
C LYS A 16 -4.43 7.00 -1.92
N MET A 17 -3.33 6.34 -2.23
CA MET A 17 -2.18 6.23 -1.31
C MET A 17 -1.62 7.61 -0.95
N VAL A 18 -1.50 8.52 -1.91
CA VAL A 18 -1.05 9.90 -1.68
C VAL A 18 -2.06 10.67 -0.82
N GLU A 19 -3.36 10.53 -1.08
CA GLU A 19 -4.41 11.18 -0.29
C GLU A 19 -4.44 10.68 1.16
N ASP A 20 -4.27 9.37 1.37
CA ASP A 20 -4.22 8.78 2.71
C ASP A 20 -2.95 9.18 3.47
N TYR A 21 -1.80 9.34 2.78
CA TYR A 21 -0.59 9.90 3.38
C TYR A 21 -0.82 11.33 3.87
N GLN A 22 -1.34 12.19 3.00
CA GLN A 22 -1.59 13.60 3.31
C GLN A 22 -2.62 13.78 4.43
N ALA A 23 -3.58 12.86 4.52
CA ALA A 23 -4.59 12.85 5.57
C ALA A 23 -4.11 12.20 6.88
N GLY A 24 -2.90 11.63 6.93
CA GLY A 24 -2.40 10.88 8.09
C GLY A 24 -3.20 9.61 8.37
N ARG A 25 -3.83 9.02 7.35
CA ARG A 25 -4.66 7.82 7.43
C ARG A 25 -3.97 6.55 6.94
N LEU A 26 -2.72 6.64 6.49
CA LEU A 26 -1.96 5.44 6.15
C LEU A 26 -1.85 4.54 7.37
N GLU A 27 -2.31 3.31 7.20
CA GLU A 27 -2.08 2.25 8.16
C GLU A 27 -0.58 1.96 8.21
N THR A 28 -0.01 2.04 9.41
CA THR A 28 1.41 1.78 9.64
C THR A 28 1.54 0.53 10.49
N ILE A 29 2.62 -0.21 10.24
CA ILE A 29 3.07 -1.32 11.07
C ILE A 29 4.44 -0.99 11.64
N THR A 30 4.73 -1.53 12.81
CA THR A 30 6.05 -1.50 13.43
C THR A 30 7.04 -2.36 12.64
N LEU A 31 8.33 -2.12 12.87
CA LEU A 31 9.37 -2.94 12.25
C LEU A 31 9.32 -4.41 12.70
N ASP A 32 8.84 -4.67 13.92
CA ASP A 32 8.73 -6.03 14.44
C ASP A 32 7.53 -6.77 13.80
N GLU A 33 6.37 -6.09 13.67
CA GLU A 33 5.23 -6.62 12.90
C GLU A 33 5.59 -6.87 11.43
N LEU A 34 6.39 -5.98 10.82
CA LEU A 34 6.90 -6.19 9.46
C LEU A 34 7.80 -7.43 9.37
N LYS A 35 8.70 -7.64 10.34
CA LYS A 35 9.57 -8.83 10.36
C LYS A 35 8.76 -10.11 10.55
N GLU A 36 7.75 -10.10 11.41
CA GLU A 36 6.85 -11.24 11.62
C GLU A 36 6.10 -11.59 10.32
N ASN A 37 5.50 -10.60 9.66
CA ASN A 37 4.80 -10.78 8.38
C ASN A 37 5.70 -11.34 7.27
N LEU A 38 7.00 -11.02 7.31
CA LEU A 38 7.99 -11.50 6.34
C LEU A 38 8.64 -12.84 6.76
N GLY A 39 8.29 -13.39 7.94
CA GLY A 39 8.92 -14.61 8.47
C GLY A 39 10.41 -14.43 8.81
N LEU A 40 10.82 -13.21 9.15
CA LEU A 40 12.19 -12.81 9.48
C LEU A 40 12.44 -12.72 11.00
N THR A 41 11.48 -13.16 11.82
CA THR A 41 11.66 -13.31 13.26
C THR A 41 12.42 -14.59 13.57
N ASP A 42 13.49 -14.47 14.37
CA ASP A 42 14.38 -15.55 14.81
C ASP A 42 13.67 -16.65 15.63
#